data_AF-V4U445-F1
#
_entry.id   AF-V4U445-F1
#
_cell.length_a   1.000
_cell.length_b   1.000
_cell.length_c   1.000
_cell.angle_alpha   90.00
_cell.angle_beta   90.00
_cell.angle_gamma   90.00
#
_symmetry.space_group_name_H-M   'P 1'
#
loop_
_entity.id
_entity.type
_entity.pdbx_description
1 polymer ?
#
loop_
_entity_poly.entity_id
_entity_poly.type
_entity_poly.pdbx_seq_one_letter_code
_entity_poly.pdbx_strand_id
1 'polypeptide(L)'
;MFCPSRAFLVKPARTQMVTKNPMGMKIKCQATSIPADRVPDMGKRQLMNLLLLGAVSLPTGFMLVPYATFFAPPGLGSAGGGTTAKDAIGNDIIAADWLNTHGPGDRTLTEGLKGDPTYLVVEKDKTLASYGINAVCTHLGCVVPWNSAENKFICPCHGSQYNNQGRVVRGPAPLVSNT
;
A
#
# COMPACT_ATOMS: atom_id res chain seq x y z
N MET A 1 -9.51 49.03 17.81
CA MET A 1 -8.58 50.17 17.63
C MET A 1 -8.30 50.34 16.15
N PHE A 2 -8.93 51.34 15.56
CA PHE A 2 -8.76 51.72 14.16
C PHE A 2 -7.37 52.34 13.94
N CYS A 3 -6.59 51.83 12.99
CA CYS A 3 -5.40 52.52 12.49
C CYS A 3 -5.80 53.26 11.20
N PRO A 4 -5.62 54.59 11.10
CA PRO A 4 -6.07 55.34 9.93
C PRO A 4 -5.08 55.13 8.79
N SER A 5 -5.55 54.53 7.70
CA SER A 5 -4.85 54.47 6.42
C SER A 5 -4.73 55.89 5.86
N ARG A 6 -3.62 56.59 6.14
CA ARG A 6 -3.22 57.78 5.38
C ARG A 6 -2.77 57.33 3.99
N ALA A 7 -3.72 57.17 3.08
CA ALA A 7 -3.46 57.08 1.65
C ALA A 7 -2.93 58.43 1.17
N PHE A 8 -1.62 58.66 1.28
CA PHE A 8 -0.97 59.73 0.54
C PHE A 8 -1.03 59.38 -0.94
N LEU A 9 -2.00 59.98 -1.62
CA LEU A 9 -2.07 60.14 -3.06
C LEU A 9 -0.82 60.91 -3.52
N VAL A 10 0.27 60.18 -3.76
CA VAL A 10 1.41 60.73 -4.49
C VAL A 10 0.95 60.86 -5.94
N LYS A 11 0.66 62.09 -6.37
CA LYS A 11 0.49 62.42 -7.79
C LYS A 11 1.68 61.84 -8.56
N PRO A 12 1.47 61.15 -9.70
CA PRO A 12 2.59 60.76 -10.54
C PRO A 12 3.18 62.06 -11.09
N ALA A 13 4.37 62.43 -10.61
CA ALA A 13 5.15 63.48 -11.25
C ALA A 13 5.53 62.97 -12.64
N ARG A 14 4.73 63.31 -13.65
CA ARG A 14 5.06 63.12 -15.06
C ARG A 14 6.13 64.14 -15.42
N THR A 15 7.37 63.88 -15.01
CA THR A 15 8.52 64.70 -15.41
C THR A 15 9.09 64.10 -16.68
N GLN A 16 8.99 64.85 -17.77
CA GLN A 16 9.47 64.48 -19.10
C GLN A 16 10.93 64.01 -19.04
N MET A 17 11.16 62.73 -19.35
CA MET A 17 12.48 62.24 -19.76
C MET A 17 12.62 62.55 -21.24
N VAL A 18 13.19 63.71 -21.61
CA VAL A 18 14.02 63.92 -22.82
C VAL A 18 14.38 65.41 -22.84
N THR A 19 15.63 65.73 -22.51
CA THR A 19 16.26 66.98 -22.97
C THR A 19 17.32 66.59 -23.99
N LYS A 20 17.11 66.95 -25.27
CA LYS A 20 18.09 66.74 -26.34
C LYS A 20 19.24 67.73 -26.18
N ASN A 21 20.45 67.23 -25.96
CA ASN A 21 21.70 67.99 -26.10
C ASN A 21 22.62 67.23 -27.08
N PRO A 22 23.38 67.89 -27.98
CA PRO A 22 23.99 67.24 -29.14
C PRO A 22 25.31 66.49 -28.85
N MET A 23 25.62 66.20 -27.58
CA MET A 23 26.76 65.37 -27.18
C MET A 23 26.31 64.21 -26.29
N GLY A 24 25.88 63.12 -26.92
CA GLY A 24 25.75 61.81 -26.28
C GLY A 24 24.50 61.60 -25.41
N MET A 25 23.78 60.51 -25.66
CA MET A 25 22.59 60.12 -24.91
C MET A 25 22.99 59.56 -23.54
N LYS A 26 22.74 60.31 -22.45
CA LYS A 26 22.96 59.82 -21.08
C LYS A 26 21.74 59.05 -20.60
N ILE A 27 21.86 57.73 -20.48
CA ILE A 27 20.86 56.86 -19.85
C ILE A 27 20.96 57.08 -18.34
N LYS A 28 19.86 57.50 -17.70
CA LYS A 28 19.77 57.63 -16.24
C LYS A 28 18.94 56.46 -15.70
N CYS A 29 19.56 55.57 -14.94
CA CYS A 29 18.85 54.56 -14.16
C CYS A 29 18.19 55.24 -12.96
N GLN A 30 16.86 55.18 -12.85
CA GLN A 30 16.17 55.57 -11.62
C GLN A 30 15.88 54.32 -10.80
N ALA A 31 16.55 54.19 -9.65
CA ALA A 31 16.11 53.28 -8.62
C ALA A 31 14.93 53.92 -7.89
N THR A 32 13.76 53.29 -7.93
CA THR A 32 12.66 53.67 -7.04
C THR A 32 13.06 53.27 -5.62
N SER A 33 13.45 54.24 -4.79
CA SER A 33 13.83 53.99 -3.40
C SER A 33 12.58 53.64 -2.57
N ILE A 34 12.54 52.44 -2.02
CA ILE A 34 11.55 52.04 -1.02
C ILE A 34 12.08 52.50 0.34
N PRO A 35 11.31 53.26 1.14
CA PRO A 35 11.79 53.73 2.43
C PRO A 35 11.99 52.53 3.39
N ALA A 36 12.96 52.65 4.31
CA ALA A 36 13.45 51.53 5.13
C ALA A 36 12.38 50.93 6.07
N ASP A 37 11.36 51.71 6.41
CA ASP A 37 10.18 51.31 7.19
C ASP A 37 9.24 50.37 6.42
N ARG A 38 9.38 50.27 5.10
CA ARG A 38 8.60 49.36 4.24
C ARG A 38 9.30 48.04 3.91
N VAL A 39 10.41 47.71 4.57
CA VAL A 39 11.05 46.40 4.42
C VAL A 39 10.45 45.41 5.42
N PRO A 40 9.89 44.27 4.97
CA PRO A 40 9.38 43.25 5.89
C PRO A 40 10.47 42.71 6.81
N ASP A 41 10.18 42.69 8.09
CA ASP A 41 11.00 42.09 9.14
C ASP A 41 10.99 40.56 9.06
N MET A 42 11.80 39.91 9.88
CA MET A 42 11.93 38.44 9.84
C MET A 42 10.63 37.72 10.21
N GLY A 43 9.80 38.26 11.11
CA GLY A 43 8.51 37.66 11.46
C GLY A 43 7.55 37.60 10.28
N LYS A 44 7.43 38.70 9.51
CA LYS A 44 6.60 38.72 8.29
C LYS A 44 7.13 37.78 7.21
N ARG A 45 8.45 37.65 7.08
CA ARG A 45 9.08 36.72 6.13
C ARG A 45 8.81 35.26 6.51
N GLN A 46 8.94 34.90 7.78
CA GLN A 46 8.64 33.55 8.27
C GLN A 46 7.16 33.19 8.08
N LEU A 47 6.25 34.14 8.36
CA LEU A 47 4.82 33.95 8.13
C LEU A 47 4.51 33.73 6.64
N MET A 48 5.08 34.54 5.76
CA MET A 48 4.88 34.38 4.31
C MET A 48 5.50 33.08 3.78
N ASN A 49 6.65 32.65 4.30
CA ASN A 49 7.26 31.36 3.96
C ASN A 49 6.39 30.18 4.41
N LEU A 50 5.84 30.23 5.62
CA LEU A 50 4.94 29.19 6.14
C LEU A 50 3.66 29.10 5.29
N LEU A 51 3.07 30.25 4.94
CA LEU A 51 1.88 30.30 4.09
C LEU A 51 2.16 29.75 2.69
N LEU A 52 3.32 30.09 2.10
CA LEU A 52 3.74 29.60 0.79
C LEU A 52 3.93 28.07 0.82
N LEU A 53 4.63 27.54 1.82
CA LEU A 53 4.81 26.09 1.97
C LEU A 53 3.47 25.37 2.16
N GLY A 54 2.58 25.91 2.97
CA GLY A 54 1.22 25.38 3.14
C GLY A 54 0.44 25.36 1.81
N ALA A 55 0.43 26.49 1.09
CA ALA A 55 -0.29 26.63 -0.17
C ALA A 55 0.24 25.72 -1.28
N VAL A 56 1.56 25.48 -1.34
CA VAL A 56 2.16 24.55 -2.32
C VAL A 56 1.96 23.10 -1.91
N SER A 57 1.99 22.78 -0.60
CA SER A 57 1.88 21.41 -0.13
C SER A 57 0.52 20.75 -0.44
N LEU A 58 -0.56 21.54 -0.47
CA LEU A 58 -1.92 21.05 -0.75
C LEU A 58 -2.09 20.48 -2.17
N PRO A 59 -1.83 21.23 -3.26
CA PRO A 59 -1.94 20.69 -4.60
C PRO A 59 -0.95 19.55 -4.85
N THR A 60 0.28 19.64 -4.32
CA THR A 60 1.26 18.54 -4.47
C THR A 60 0.79 17.28 -3.75
N GLY A 61 0.24 17.40 -2.52
CA GLY A 61 -0.31 16.27 -1.79
C GLY A 61 -1.53 15.67 -2.49
N PHE A 62 -2.42 16.52 -3.00
CA PHE A 62 -3.61 16.08 -3.72
C PHE A 62 -3.30 15.31 -5.00
N MET A 63 -2.22 15.67 -5.71
CA MET A 63 -1.78 14.92 -6.90
C MET A 63 -0.97 13.67 -6.54
N LEU A 64 -0.18 13.72 -5.46
CA LEU A 64 0.70 12.62 -5.07
C LEU A 64 -0.07 11.47 -4.40
N VAL A 65 -1.08 11.76 -3.59
CA VAL A 65 -1.90 10.73 -2.93
C VAL A 65 -2.52 9.74 -3.92
N PRO A 66 -3.30 10.15 -4.94
CA PRO A 66 -3.89 9.20 -5.89
C PRO A 66 -2.82 8.46 -6.70
N TYR A 67 -1.70 9.11 -7.02
CA TYR A 67 -0.57 8.48 -7.70
C TYR A 67 0.09 7.40 -6.84
N ALA A 68 0.25 7.64 -5.53
CA ALA A 68 0.80 6.66 -4.61
C ALA A 68 -0.17 5.49 -4.39
N THR A 69 -1.48 5.77 -4.23
CA THR A 69 -2.49 4.72 -4.05
C THR A 69 -2.74 3.89 -5.30
N PHE A 70 -2.40 4.40 -6.49
CA PHE A 70 -2.47 3.62 -7.73
C PHE A 70 -1.59 2.37 -7.70
N PHE A 71 -0.45 2.42 -6.99
CA PHE A 71 0.44 1.25 -6.83
C PHE A 71 -0.02 0.29 -5.73
N ALA A 72 -0.96 0.71 -4.88
CA ALA A 72 -1.58 -0.19 -3.91
C ALA A 72 -2.63 -1.03 -4.67
N PRO A 73 -2.47 -2.36 -4.73
CA PRO A 73 -3.44 -3.21 -5.42
C PRO A 73 -4.82 -3.06 -4.77
N PRO A 74 -5.91 -2.98 -5.55
CA PRO A 74 -7.24 -2.97 -4.97
C PRO A 74 -7.47 -4.28 -4.22
N GLY A 75 -7.96 -4.18 -2.97
CA GLY A 75 -8.35 -5.37 -2.22
C GLY A 75 -9.46 -6.11 -2.95
N LEU A 76 -9.37 -7.44 -3.03
CA LEU A 76 -10.49 -8.25 -3.51
C LEU A 76 -11.65 -8.12 -2.50
N GLY A 77 -12.81 -7.70 -2.98
CA GLY A 77 -14.02 -7.60 -2.16
C GLY A 77 -14.42 -8.97 -1.64
N SER A 78 -14.21 -9.21 -0.34
CA SER A 78 -14.64 -10.43 0.33
C SER A 78 -16.04 -10.22 0.91
N ALA A 79 -17.05 -10.85 0.29
CA ALA A 79 -18.46 -10.71 0.66
C ALA A 79 -18.89 -11.61 1.85
N GLY A 80 -17.94 -12.28 2.49
CA GLY A 80 -18.15 -13.20 3.60
C GLY A 80 -16.83 -13.92 3.84
N GLY A 81 -16.47 -14.18 5.10
CA GLY A 81 -15.13 -14.63 5.50
C GLY A 81 -14.61 -15.96 4.90
N GLY A 82 -15.29 -16.54 3.91
CA GLY A 82 -14.86 -17.75 3.19
C GLY A 82 -14.94 -17.57 1.67
N THR A 83 -13.91 -18.04 0.97
CA THR A 83 -13.90 -18.22 -0.48
C THR A 83 -14.22 -19.67 -0.82
N THR A 84 -14.90 -19.92 -1.93
CA THR A 84 -15.15 -21.29 -2.42
C THR A 84 -13.83 -21.95 -2.78
N ALA A 85 -13.63 -23.19 -2.33
CA ALA A 85 -12.44 -23.96 -2.67
C ALA A 85 -12.49 -24.40 -4.14
N LYS A 86 -11.37 -24.30 -4.84
CA LYS A 86 -11.26 -24.64 -6.27
C LYS A 86 -10.31 -25.80 -6.53
N ASP A 87 -10.57 -26.52 -7.60
CA ASP A 87 -9.66 -27.56 -8.09
C ASP A 87 -8.44 -26.95 -8.79
N ALA A 88 -7.52 -27.80 -9.25
CA ALA A 88 -6.31 -27.35 -9.98
C ALA A 88 -6.62 -26.68 -11.33
N ILE A 89 -7.85 -26.82 -11.85
CA ILE A 89 -8.31 -26.25 -13.12
C ILE A 89 -9.03 -24.90 -12.88
N GLY A 90 -9.37 -24.59 -11.62
CA GLY A 90 -10.08 -23.38 -11.21
C GLY A 90 -11.61 -23.54 -11.15
N ASN A 91 -12.13 -24.76 -11.26
CA ASN A 91 -13.55 -25.05 -11.06
C ASN A 91 -13.87 -25.15 -9.57
N ASP A 92 -15.10 -24.79 -9.21
CA ASP A 92 -15.58 -24.88 -7.83
C ASP A 92 -15.78 -26.35 -7.42
N ILE A 93 -15.32 -26.70 -6.22
CA ILE A 93 -15.42 -28.06 -5.69
C ILE A 93 -16.78 -28.28 -5.03
N ILE A 94 -17.49 -29.31 -5.48
CA ILE A 94 -18.76 -29.76 -4.89
C ILE A 94 -18.46 -30.92 -3.95
N ALA A 95 -18.86 -30.79 -2.67
CA ALA A 95 -18.53 -31.78 -1.63
C ALA A 95 -19.00 -33.20 -1.97
N ALA A 96 -20.18 -33.36 -2.58
CA ALA A 96 -20.70 -34.66 -2.98
C ALA A 96 -19.84 -35.34 -4.05
N ASP A 97 -19.42 -34.59 -5.08
CA ASP A 97 -18.58 -35.10 -6.16
C ASP A 97 -17.16 -35.40 -5.68
N TRP A 98 -16.68 -34.61 -4.72
CA TRP A 98 -15.37 -34.82 -4.10
C TRP A 98 -15.30 -36.14 -3.33
N LEU A 99 -16.33 -36.47 -2.54
CA LEU A 99 -16.41 -37.71 -1.77
C LEU A 99 -16.59 -38.96 -2.65
N ASN A 100 -17.02 -38.80 -3.90
CA ASN A 100 -17.09 -39.89 -4.87
C ASN A 100 -15.71 -40.25 -5.45
N THR A 101 -14.79 -39.28 -5.51
CA THR A 101 -13.47 -39.44 -6.12
C THR A 101 -12.36 -39.71 -5.11
N HIS A 102 -12.52 -39.27 -3.86
CA HIS A 102 -11.53 -39.41 -2.79
C HIS A 102 -12.04 -40.30 -1.67
N GLY A 103 -11.22 -41.27 -1.26
CA GLY A 103 -11.51 -42.23 -0.21
C GLY A 103 -11.25 -41.69 1.21
N PRO A 104 -11.62 -42.48 2.24
CA PRO A 104 -11.40 -42.10 3.63
C PRO A 104 -9.90 -42.01 3.96
N GLY A 105 -9.48 -40.89 4.53
CA GLY A 105 -8.08 -40.61 4.88
C GLY A 105 -7.27 -39.92 3.78
N ASP A 106 -7.87 -39.67 2.62
CA ASP A 106 -7.22 -38.93 1.54
C ASP A 106 -7.04 -37.46 1.89
N ARG A 107 -5.93 -36.91 1.42
CA ARG A 107 -5.50 -35.53 1.62
C ARG A 107 -5.03 -34.97 0.30
N THR A 108 -5.87 -34.16 -0.32
CA THR A 108 -5.61 -33.62 -1.65
C THR A 108 -5.62 -32.09 -1.63
N LEU A 109 -4.79 -31.52 -2.49
CA LEU A 109 -4.57 -30.09 -2.60
C LEU A 109 -5.71 -29.43 -3.36
N THR A 110 -6.17 -28.31 -2.84
CA THR A 110 -7.19 -27.45 -3.43
C THR A 110 -6.77 -26.00 -3.27
N GLU A 111 -7.29 -25.11 -4.10
CA GLU A 111 -7.12 -23.68 -3.91
C GLU A 111 -8.05 -23.23 -2.78
N GLY A 112 -7.47 -22.81 -1.66
CA GLY A 112 -8.18 -22.39 -0.45
C GLY A 112 -8.32 -20.86 -0.35
N LEU A 113 -8.20 -20.34 0.87
CA LEU A 113 -8.32 -18.90 1.09
C LEU A 113 -7.19 -18.14 0.41
N LYS A 114 -7.53 -17.02 -0.25
CA LYS A 114 -6.59 -16.12 -0.94
C LYS A 114 -5.75 -16.78 -2.05
N GLY A 115 -6.15 -17.96 -2.54
CA GLY A 115 -5.40 -18.71 -3.54
C GLY A 115 -4.32 -19.61 -2.97
N ASP A 116 -4.21 -19.73 -1.64
CA ASP A 116 -3.20 -20.59 -1.02
C ASP A 116 -3.59 -22.08 -1.17
N PRO A 117 -2.62 -22.97 -1.46
CA PRO A 117 -2.88 -24.39 -1.54
C PRO A 117 -3.26 -24.94 -0.15
N THR A 118 -4.47 -25.47 -0.04
CA THR A 118 -5.04 -26.01 1.19
C THR A 118 -5.44 -27.46 0.99
N TYR A 119 -5.09 -28.31 1.95
CA TYR A 119 -5.50 -29.70 1.98
C TYR A 119 -6.92 -29.84 2.50
N LEU A 120 -7.77 -30.51 1.71
CA LEU A 120 -9.02 -31.06 2.20
C LEU A 120 -8.74 -32.47 2.76
N VAL A 121 -9.20 -32.72 3.98
CA VAL A 121 -9.03 -34.00 4.67
C VAL A 121 -10.36 -34.74 4.66
N VAL A 122 -10.37 -35.94 4.09
CA VAL A 122 -11.53 -36.84 4.17
C VAL A 122 -11.39 -37.71 5.42
N GLU A 123 -12.36 -37.66 6.31
CA GLU A 123 -12.40 -38.48 7.52
C GLU A 123 -12.80 -39.94 7.22
N LYS A 124 -12.68 -40.80 8.23
CA LYS A 124 -12.92 -42.25 8.10
C LYS A 124 -14.39 -42.59 7.84
N ASP A 125 -15.29 -41.71 8.25
CA ASP A 125 -16.74 -41.81 8.07
C ASP A 125 -17.20 -41.34 6.68
N LYS A 126 -16.26 -41.08 5.75
CA LYS A 126 -16.50 -40.50 4.42
C LYS A 126 -17.14 -39.11 4.49
N THR A 127 -16.83 -38.33 5.52
CA THR A 127 -17.16 -36.91 5.58
C THR A 127 -15.90 -36.07 5.40
N LEU A 128 -16.09 -34.79 5.05
CA LEU A 128 -14.99 -33.82 5.05
C LEU A 128 -14.77 -33.33 6.48
N ALA A 129 -13.50 -33.25 6.89
CA ALA A 129 -13.15 -32.64 8.17
C ALA A 129 -13.61 -31.17 8.21
N SER A 130 -13.92 -30.68 9.42
CA SER A 130 -14.33 -29.28 9.63
C SER A 130 -13.20 -28.25 9.47
N TYR A 131 -11.97 -28.71 9.24
CA TYR A 131 -10.78 -27.90 9.10
C TYR A 131 -10.02 -28.27 7.82
N GLY A 132 -9.32 -27.29 7.25
CA GLY A 132 -8.37 -27.46 6.16
C GLY A 132 -6.96 -27.20 6.65
N ILE A 133 -5.97 -27.87 6.06
CA ILE A 133 -4.56 -27.65 6.43
C ILE A 133 -3.88 -26.84 5.34
N ASN A 134 -3.35 -25.66 5.65
CA ASN A 134 -2.57 -24.90 4.69
C ASN A 134 -1.29 -25.68 4.35
N ALA A 135 -1.06 -25.92 3.06
CA ALA A 135 0.08 -26.67 2.56
C ALA A 135 1.37 -25.83 2.53
N VAL A 136 1.29 -24.52 2.72
CA VAL A 136 2.41 -23.59 2.72
C VAL A 136 3.26 -23.77 3.98
N CYS A 137 4.53 -24.12 3.78
CA CYS A 137 5.48 -24.30 4.86
C CYS A 137 5.77 -22.97 5.57
N THR A 138 5.55 -22.94 6.89
CA THR A 138 5.80 -21.78 7.77
C THR A 138 7.27 -21.38 7.89
N HIS A 139 8.20 -22.10 7.27
CA HIS A 139 9.61 -21.72 7.20
C HIS A 139 9.84 -20.64 6.12
N LEU A 140 9.61 -20.97 4.85
CA LEU A 140 9.89 -20.13 3.68
C LEU A 140 8.85 -20.24 2.57
N GLY A 141 7.74 -20.96 2.79
CA GLY A 141 6.62 -21.01 1.85
C GLY A 141 6.60 -22.17 0.85
N CYS A 142 7.48 -23.18 0.96
CA CYS A 142 7.40 -24.39 0.14
C CYS A 142 6.07 -25.14 0.34
N VAL A 143 5.50 -25.73 -0.71
CA VAL A 143 4.33 -26.63 -0.57
C VAL A 143 4.77 -27.96 0.05
N VAL A 144 4.14 -28.35 1.15
CA VAL A 144 4.49 -29.55 1.90
C VAL A 144 3.62 -30.73 1.45
N PRO A 145 4.17 -31.78 0.82
CA PRO A 145 3.43 -32.98 0.45
C PRO A 145 3.05 -33.82 1.69
N TRP A 146 1.91 -34.51 1.60
CA TRP A 146 1.53 -35.54 2.56
C TRP A 146 2.31 -36.83 2.32
N ASN A 147 2.92 -37.38 3.36
CA ASN A 147 3.51 -38.72 3.33
C ASN A 147 2.58 -39.71 4.05
N SER A 148 1.90 -40.55 3.27
CA SER A 148 0.97 -41.57 3.77
C SER A 148 1.68 -42.71 4.52
N ALA A 149 2.95 -42.98 4.24
CA ALA A 149 3.70 -44.05 4.92
C ALA A 149 3.95 -43.73 6.40
N GLU A 150 4.22 -42.47 6.72
CA GLU A 150 4.54 -42.02 8.08
C GLU A 150 3.41 -41.22 8.75
N ASN A 151 2.29 -41.01 8.05
CA ASN A 151 1.17 -40.17 8.49
C ASN A 151 1.60 -38.75 8.94
N LYS A 152 2.52 -38.16 8.17
CA LYS A 152 3.11 -36.84 8.45
C LYS A 152 3.25 -36.04 7.17
N PHE A 153 3.24 -34.72 7.29
CA PHE A 153 3.65 -33.84 6.20
C PHE A 153 5.15 -33.61 6.29
N ILE A 154 5.88 -33.87 5.20
CA ILE A 154 7.35 -33.76 5.18
C ILE A 154 7.74 -32.76 4.10
N CYS A 155 8.31 -31.64 4.52
CA CYS A 155 8.73 -30.59 3.59
C CYS A 155 9.99 -31.03 2.83
N PRO A 156 9.97 -31.09 1.48
CA PRO A 156 11.10 -31.54 0.69
C PRO A 156 12.28 -30.55 0.71
N CYS A 157 12.02 -29.29 1.07
CA CYS A 157 13.03 -28.24 1.05
C CYS A 157 14.07 -28.40 2.19
N HIS A 158 13.60 -28.56 3.44
CA HIS A 158 14.47 -28.58 4.63
C HIS A 158 14.05 -29.64 5.66
N GLY A 159 13.12 -30.54 5.32
CA GLY A 159 12.72 -31.65 6.17
C GLY A 159 11.87 -31.27 7.38
N SER A 160 11.21 -30.10 7.37
CA SER A 160 10.19 -29.76 8.37
C SER A 160 9.08 -30.83 8.36
N GLN A 161 8.78 -31.37 9.53
CA GLN A 161 7.77 -32.41 9.73
C GLN A 161 6.59 -31.83 10.48
N TYR A 162 5.38 -32.02 9.95
CA TYR A 162 4.14 -31.69 10.62
C TYR A 162 3.33 -32.97 10.86
N ASN A 163 2.57 -33.00 11.95
CA ASN A 163 1.67 -34.10 12.23
C ASN A 163 0.46 -34.09 11.29
N ASN A 164 -0.39 -35.10 11.41
CA ASN A 164 -1.66 -35.22 10.68
C ASN A 164 -2.64 -34.03 10.86
N GLN A 165 -2.42 -33.12 11.80
CA GLN A 165 -3.23 -31.92 12.05
C GLN A 165 -2.50 -30.62 11.65
N GLY A 166 -1.33 -30.68 11.03
CA GLY A 166 -0.55 -29.50 10.63
C GLY A 166 0.27 -28.84 11.76
N ARG A 167 0.38 -29.47 12.94
CA ARG A 167 1.28 -29.02 14.01
C ARG A 167 2.71 -29.46 13.75
N VAL A 168 3.67 -28.56 13.95
CA VAL A 168 5.10 -28.84 13.82
C VAL A 168 5.53 -29.92 14.81
N VAL A 169 6.22 -30.94 14.31
CA VAL A 169 6.83 -32.01 15.10
C VAL A 169 8.36 -31.86 15.12
N ARG A 170 8.95 -31.50 13.97
CA ARG A 170 10.41 -31.40 13.82
C ARG A 170 10.78 -30.41 12.72
N GLY A 171 11.99 -29.85 12.80
CA GLY A 171 12.60 -29.04 11.74
C GLY A 171 12.60 -27.54 12.04
N PRO A 172 13.04 -26.72 11.08
CA PRO A 172 13.24 -25.28 11.26
C PRO A 172 11.93 -24.45 11.25
N ALA A 173 10.78 -25.08 11.02
CA ALA A 173 9.49 -24.41 10.98
C ALA A 173 9.12 -23.82 12.37
N PRO A 174 8.91 -22.50 12.49
CA PRO A 174 8.65 -21.88 13.79
C PRO A 174 7.20 -22.02 14.27
N LEU A 175 6.25 -22.24 13.35
CA LEU A 175 4.80 -22.14 13.62
C LEU A 175 4.01 -23.27 12.95
N VAL A 176 2.81 -23.54 13.48
CA VAL A 176 1.85 -24.52 12.93
C VAL A 176 1.22 -24.05 11.62
N SER A 177 0.82 -24.97 10.74
CA SER A 177 0.24 -24.68 9.41
C SER A 177 -1.29 -24.80 9.34
N ASN A 178 -1.98 -24.66 10.48
CA ASN A 178 -3.44 -24.81 10.55
C ASN A 178 -4.14 -23.46 10.28
N THR A 179 -5.23 -23.49 9.50
CA THR A 179 -6.09 -22.33 9.17
C THR A 179 -7.52 -22.62 9.53
#